data_AF-A0A3P7LXA5-F1
#
_entry.id   AF-A0A3P7LXA5-F1
#
_cell.length_a   1.000
_cell.length_b   1.000
_cell.length_c   1.000
_cell.angle_alpha   90.00
_cell.angle_beta   90.00
_cell.angle_gamma   90.00
#
_symmetry.space_group_name_H-M   'P 1'
#
loop_
_entity.id
_entity.type
_entity.pdbx_description
1 polymer ?
#
loop_
_entity_poly.entity_id
_entity_poly.type
_entity_poly.pdbx_seq_one_letter_code
_entity_poly.pdbx_strand_id
1 'polypeptide(L)'
;MKLKFSEDERPSPAPPCDRFGAQVIATIHDLSQESDPMRLTESELQLGKSKPYWIPDDDCSMCMLCNARFSLLNRRHHCRACGRVACGSCCKERATLQYMKDEPKKQSPARVCTPCASMLARIEDYEKMMREHAEGGPSEDAAPSTSSAGRMTR
;
A
#
# COMPACT_ATOMS: atom_id res chain seq x y z
N MET A 1 -51.20 -9.81 38.35
CA MET A 1 -50.59 -10.15 37.05
C MET A 1 -49.79 -8.95 36.56
N LYS A 2 -48.48 -8.93 36.80
CA LYS A 2 -47.56 -7.90 36.31
C LYS A 2 -46.24 -8.60 36.00
N LEU A 3 -45.96 -8.81 34.73
CA LEU A 3 -44.60 -9.00 34.25
C LEU A 3 -44.30 -7.80 33.35
N LYS A 4 -43.72 -6.76 33.96
CA LYS A 4 -43.00 -5.73 33.24
C LYS A 4 -41.65 -6.33 32.89
N PHE A 5 -41.44 -6.70 31.63
CA PHE A 5 -40.08 -6.85 31.11
C PHE A 5 -39.59 -5.45 30.74
N SER A 6 -38.54 -5.00 31.40
CA SER A 6 -37.86 -3.73 31.18
C SER A 6 -37.22 -3.69 29.79
N GLU A 7 -37.58 -2.70 28.99
CA GLU A 7 -36.98 -2.36 27.70
C GLU A 7 -35.69 -1.53 27.85
N ASP A 8 -34.83 -1.88 28.81
CA ASP A 8 -33.57 -1.18 29.05
C ASP A 8 -32.40 -2.10 28.74
N GLU A 9 -31.96 -2.07 27.48
CA GLU A 9 -30.54 -1.94 27.08
C GLU A 9 -30.46 -2.04 25.55
N ARG A 10 -30.69 -0.92 24.88
CA ARG A 10 -30.34 -0.75 23.46
C ARG A 10 -28.81 -0.59 23.41
N PRO A 11 -28.04 -1.48 22.78
CA PRO A 11 -26.59 -1.30 22.72
C PRO A 11 -26.29 0.03 22.01
N SER A 12 -25.53 0.90 22.69
CA SER A 12 -25.06 2.18 22.17
C SER A 12 -24.46 1.98 20.77
N PRO A 13 -24.71 2.89 19.79
CA PRO A 13 -24.00 2.81 18.52
C PRO A 13 -22.50 2.85 18.81
N ALA A 14 -21.77 1.83 18.33
CA ALA A 14 -20.32 1.84 18.36
C ALA A 14 -19.83 3.14 17.70
N PRO A 15 -18.77 3.79 18.22
CA PRO A 15 -18.21 4.97 17.60
C PRO A 15 -17.89 4.65 16.12
N PRO A 16 -18.08 5.62 15.20
CA PRO A 16 -17.64 5.43 13.82
C PRO A 16 -16.16 5.06 13.85
N CYS A 17 -15.78 4.01 13.12
CA CYS A 17 -14.41 3.51 12.99
C CYS A 17 -13.44 4.51 12.30
N ASP A 18 -13.84 5.78 12.19
CA ASP A 18 -13.24 6.78 11.33
C ASP A 18 -12.19 7.63 12.05
N ARG A 19 -11.93 7.43 13.35
CA ARG A 19 -11.09 8.37 14.09
C ARG A 19 -9.58 8.08 14.14
N PHE A 20 -9.12 6.93 13.63
CA PHE A 20 -7.69 6.68 13.44
C PHE A 20 -7.44 5.92 12.15
N GLY A 21 -7.29 6.64 11.03
CA GLY A 21 -6.93 6.01 9.76
C GLY A 21 -7.02 6.86 8.49
N ALA A 22 -7.47 8.11 8.58
CA ALA A 22 -7.59 9.02 7.43
C ALA A 22 -6.25 9.58 6.90
N GLN A 23 -5.10 9.19 7.46
CA GLN A 23 -3.80 9.80 7.09
C GLN A 23 -3.18 9.27 5.79
N VAL A 24 -3.93 8.55 4.93
CA VAL A 24 -3.36 8.05 3.66
C VAL A 24 -4.17 8.42 2.41
N ILE A 25 -5.37 9.01 2.53
CA ILE A 25 -6.14 9.40 1.32
C ILE A 25 -6.88 10.72 1.58
N ALA A 26 -6.15 11.80 1.85
CA ALA A 26 -6.75 13.13 2.04
C ALA A 26 -5.96 14.26 1.35
N THR A 27 -5.27 13.96 0.25
CA THR A 27 -4.62 14.96 -0.61
C THR A 27 -4.87 14.64 -2.08
N ILE A 28 -6.14 14.58 -2.46
CA ILE A 28 -6.53 14.76 -3.87
C ILE A 28 -7.25 16.10 -3.94
N HIS A 29 -6.48 17.17 -3.86
CA HIS A 29 -6.92 18.52 -4.19
C HIS A 29 -6.09 18.98 -5.40
N ASP A 30 -6.79 19.58 -6.36
CA ASP A 30 -6.41 20.81 -7.02
C ASP A 30 -5.08 20.85 -7.83
N LEU A 31 -5.27 20.71 -9.14
CA LEU A 31 -4.61 21.38 -10.28
C LEU A 31 -3.06 21.45 -10.38
N SER A 32 -2.60 20.95 -11.54
CA SER A 32 -1.45 21.41 -12.33
C SER A 32 -0.05 21.14 -11.78
N GLN A 33 0.30 19.85 -11.71
CA GLN A 33 1.61 19.37 -12.15
C GLN A 33 1.39 17.99 -12.78
N GLU A 34 1.91 17.79 -13.98
CA GLU A 34 1.91 16.52 -14.71
C GLU A 34 2.47 15.42 -13.78
N SER A 35 1.60 14.72 -13.06
CA SER A 35 2.03 13.63 -12.20
C SER A 35 2.34 12.47 -13.12
N ASP A 36 3.63 12.31 -13.45
CA ASP A 36 4.16 11.13 -14.12
C ASP A 36 3.50 9.88 -13.50
N PRO A 37 2.73 9.09 -14.29
CA PRO A 37 1.98 7.95 -13.78
C PRO A 37 2.87 6.87 -13.12
N MET A 38 4.19 6.96 -13.30
CA MET A 38 5.18 6.08 -12.68
C MET A 38 5.79 6.61 -11.39
N ARG A 39 5.62 7.89 -11.03
CA ARG A 39 6.29 8.45 -9.86
C ARG A 39 5.53 8.10 -8.57
N LEU A 40 6.09 7.17 -7.80
CA LEU A 40 5.62 6.88 -6.44
C LEU A 40 6.12 7.93 -5.46
N THR A 41 5.27 8.29 -4.51
CA THR A 41 5.63 9.13 -3.36
C THR A 41 6.51 8.34 -2.39
N GLU A 42 7.29 9.06 -1.57
CA GLU A 42 8.12 8.45 -0.53
C GLU A 42 7.28 7.60 0.44
N SER A 43 6.07 8.07 0.78
CA SER A 43 5.15 7.35 1.66
C SER A 43 4.62 6.06 1.05
N GLU A 44 4.32 6.03 -0.26
CA GLU A 44 3.93 4.80 -0.96
C GLU A 44 5.06 3.77 -0.92
N LEU A 45 6.31 4.19 -1.17
CA LEU A 45 7.49 3.33 -1.14
C LEU A 45 7.79 2.70 0.23
N GLN A 46 7.18 3.19 1.32
CA GLN A 46 7.36 2.61 2.66
C GLN A 46 6.43 1.40 2.93
N LEU A 47 5.45 1.14 2.07
CA LEU A 47 4.52 0.04 2.27
C LEU A 47 5.24 -1.31 2.27
N GLY A 48 5.03 -2.12 3.32
CA GLY A 48 5.66 -3.43 3.45
C GLY A 48 7.13 -3.40 3.92
N LYS A 49 7.72 -2.22 4.17
CA LYS A 49 9.08 -2.07 4.73
C LYS A 49 9.14 -2.20 6.25
N SER A 50 8.02 -1.96 6.93
CA SER A 50 7.87 -2.11 8.38
C SER A 50 6.54 -2.78 8.73
N LYS A 51 6.47 -3.36 9.94
CA LYS A 51 5.24 -3.95 10.47
C LYS A 51 4.24 -2.83 10.79
N PRO A 52 3.02 -2.86 10.23
CA PRO A 52 2.04 -1.80 10.47
C PRO A 52 1.43 -1.90 11.88
N TYR A 53 0.76 -0.83 12.29
CA TYR A 53 -0.16 -0.87 13.42
C TYR A 53 -1.32 -1.81 13.13
N TRP A 54 -1.56 -2.77 14.02
CA TRP A 54 -2.59 -3.79 13.86
C TRP A 54 -3.87 -3.35 14.55
N ILE A 55 -4.92 -3.10 13.77
CA ILE A 55 -6.19 -2.61 14.30
C ILE A 55 -6.91 -3.73 15.07
N PRO A 56 -7.29 -3.51 16.34
CA PRO A 56 -8.05 -4.49 17.13
C PRO A 56 -9.39 -4.86 16.48
N ASP A 57 -9.79 -6.13 16.63
CA ASP A 57 -11.06 -6.63 16.06
C ASP A 57 -12.29 -5.98 16.69
N ASP A 58 -12.21 -5.62 17.97
CA ASP A 58 -13.31 -5.05 18.76
C ASP A 58 -13.73 -3.67 18.23
N ASP A 59 -12.80 -2.94 17.61
CA ASP A 59 -13.04 -1.62 17.02
C ASP A 59 -13.67 -1.70 15.63
N CYS A 60 -13.80 -2.91 15.05
CA CYS A 60 -14.21 -3.10 13.66
C CYS A 60 -15.44 -3.99 13.55
N SER A 61 -16.63 -3.39 13.39
CA SER A 61 -17.89 -4.11 13.11
C SER A 61 -18.14 -4.33 11.61
N MET A 62 -17.42 -3.61 10.75
CA MET A 62 -17.56 -3.64 9.29
C MET A 62 -16.19 -3.67 8.59
N CYS A 63 -16.15 -4.21 7.38
CA CYS A 63 -14.97 -4.18 6.52
C CYS A 63 -14.57 -2.72 6.23
N MET A 64 -13.30 -2.38 6.48
CA MET A 64 -12.77 -1.02 6.26
C MET A 64 -12.55 -0.68 4.77
N LEU A 65 -12.95 -1.56 3.85
CA LEU A 65 -12.78 -1.36 2.40
C LEU A 65 -14.09 -1.35 1.62
N CYS A 66 -15.05 -2.20 2.00
CA CYS A 66 -16.34 -2.29 1.32
C CYS A 66 -17.55 -2.10 2.26
N ASN A 67 -17.31 -1.79 3.54
CA ASN A 67 -18.32 -1.55 4.56
C ASN A 67 -19.27 -2.74 4.82
N ALA A 68 -18.96 -3.93 4.30
CA ALA A 68 -19.71 -5.14 4.59
C ALA A 68 -19.61 -5.49 6.09
N ARG A 69 -20.76 -5.71 6.75
CA ARG A 69 -20.80 -6.14 8.16
C ARG A 69 -20.13 -7.49 8.36
N PHE A 70 -19.34 -7.60 9.41
CA PHE A 70 -18.78 -8.89 9.80
C PHE A 70 -19.84 -9.76 10.46
N SER A 71 -19.73 -11.07 10.26
CA SER A 71 -20.63 -12.09 10.80
C SER A 71 -19.89 -13.41 10.96
N LEU A 72 -20.56 -14.47 11.42
CA LEU A 72 -19.96 -15.80 11.52
C LEU A 72 -19.44 -16.33 10.17
N LEU A 73 -20.11 -15.95 9.07
CA LEU A 73 -19.72 -16.32 7.70
C LEU A 73 -18.81 -15.30 7.04
N ASN A 74 -19.00 -14.00 7.33
CA ASN A 74 -18.14 -12.93 6.84
C ASN A 74 -17.13 -12.55 7.93
N ARG A 75 -16.04 -13.31 8.04
CA ARG A 75 -15.05 -13.17 9.12
C ARG A 75 -14.08 -12.01 8.87
N ARG A 76 -13.47 -11.53 9.95
CA ARG A 76 -12.43 -10.49 9.92
C ARG A 76 -11.10 -11.03 9.41
N HIS A 77 -10.41 -10.24 8.61
CA HIS A 77 -9.06 -10.52 8.13
C HIS A 77 -8.22 -9.25 8.11
N HIS A 78 -7.05 -9.29 8.72
CA HIS A 78 -6.14 -8.16 8.66
C HIS A 78 -5.20 -8.21 7.46
N CYS A 79 -5.00 -7.06 6.84
CA CYS A 79 -3.93 -6.86 5.87
C CYS A 79 -2.59 -6.77 6.58
N ARG A 80 -1.60 -7.61 6.22
CA ARG A 80 -0.28 -7.56 6.85
C ARG A 80 0.55 -6.34 6.43
N ALA A 81 0.21 -5.68 5.32
CA ALA A 81 0.92 -4.49 4.85
C ALA A 81 0.47 -3.19 5.52
N CYS A 82 -0.84 -3.02 5.77
CA CYS A 82 -1.40 -1.78 6.32
C CYS A 82 -2.17 -1.94 7.64
N GLY A 83 -2.36 -3.17 8.12
CA GLY A 83 -2.98 -3.45 9.43
C GLY A 83 -4.50 -3.31 9.51
N ARG A 84 -5.17 -2.84 8.45
CA ARG A 84 -6.63 -2.68 8.39
C ARG A 84 -7.37 -4.01 8.45
N VAL A 85 -8.58 -3.98 9.02
CA VAL A 85 -9.52 -5.11 9.09
C VAL A 85 -10.42 -5.12 7.85
N ALA A 86 -10.43 -6.22 7.13
CA ALA A 86 -11.17 -6.40 5.88
C ALA A 86 -11.87 -7.77 5.83
N CYS A 87 -12.86 -7.91 4.94
CA CYS A 87 -13.50 -9.19 4.66
C CYS A 87 -12.64 -10.06 3.73
N GLY A 88 -13.04 -11.32 3.57
CA GLY A 88 -12.29 -12.29 2.76
C GLY A 88 -12.14 -11.88 1.30
N SER A 89 -13.16 -11.26 0.71
CA SER A 89 -13.14 -10.79 -0.69
C SER A 89 -12.18 -9.61 -0.91
N CYS A 90 -12.12 -8.67 0.05
CA CYS A 90 -11.22 -7.52 0.00
C CYS A 90 -9.77 -7.84 0.42
N CYS A 91 -9.54 -9.03 1.00
CA CYS A 91 -8.26 -9.44 1.57
C CYS A 91 -7.88 -10.86 1.14
N LYS A 92 -8.05 -11.15 -0.15
CA LYS A 92 -7.76 -12.47 -0.75
C LYS A 92 -6.33 -12.60 -1.28
N GLU A 93 -5.68 -11.49 -1.58
CA GLU A 93 -4.37 -11.46 -2.22
C GLU A 93 -3.24 -11.78 -1.23
N ARG A 94 -2.09 -12.17 -1.78
CA ARG A 94 -0.86 -12.38 -1.01
C ARG A 94 0.31 -11.68 -1.68
N ALA A 95 1.17 -11.06 -0.88
CA ALA A 95 2.37 -10.37 -1.35
C ALA A 95 3.53 -10.59 -0.39
N THR A 96 4.76 -10.46 -0.90
CA THR A 96 5.97 -10.51 -0.08
C THR A 96 6.18 -9.16 0.58
N LEU A 97 6.41 -9.14 1.89
CA LEU A 97 6.66 -7.91 2.65
C LEU A 97 8.13 -7.87 3.04
N GLN A 98 8.80 -6.76 2.80
CA GLN A 98 10.24 -6.61 3.02
C GLN A 98 10.61 -6.86 4.49
N TYR A 99 9.83 -6.36 5.46
CA TYR A 99 10.10 -6.59 6.88
C TYR A 99 10.00 -8.07 7.31
N MET A 100 9.50 -8.95 6.45
CA MET A 100 9.40 -10.39 6.70
C MET A 100 10.52 -11.21 6.03
N LYS A 101 11.38 -10.56 5.21
CA LYS A 101 12.42 -11.24 4.43
C LYS A 101 13.62 -11.70 5.26
N ASP A 102 13.87 -11.07 6.41
CA ASP A 102 15.03 -11.32 7.27
C ASP A 102 14.98 -12.67 8.01
N GLU A 103 13.86 -13.39 7.92
CA GLU A 103 13.72 -14.75 8.44
C GLU A 103 13.66 -15.76 7.27
N PRO A 104 14.77 -16.45 6.94
CA PRO A 104 14.84 -17.37 5.79
C PRO A 104 13.80 -18.48 5.80
N LYS A 105 13.31 -18.87 7.00
CA LYS A 105 12.28 -19.90 7.18
C LYS A 105 10.84 -19.37 7.04
N LYS A 106 10.64 -18.06 6.87
CA LYS A 106 9.31 -17.38 6.82
C LYS A 106 9.08 -16.56 5.54
N GLN A 107 9.83 -16.82 4.47
CA GLN A 107 9.66 -16.17 3.15
C GLN A 107 8.36 -16.60 2.43
N SER A 108 7.24 -16.65 3.14
CA SER A 108 5.93 -16.98 2.59
C SER A 108 5.12 -15.71 2.32
N PRO A 109 4.44 -15.59 1.17
CA PRO A 109 3.57 -14.45 0.86
C PRO A 109 2.51 -14.22 1.95
N ALA A 110 2.46 -13.00 2.48
CA ALA A 110 1.55 -12.59 3.53
C ALA A 110 0.22 -12.11 2.94
N ARG A 111 -0.89 -12.39 3.63
CA ARG A 111 -2.21 -11.91 3.22
C ARG A 111 -2.26 -10.38 3.21
N VAL A 112 -2.70 -9.80 2.11
CA VAL A 112 -2.85 -8.35 1.95
C VAL A 112 -4.21 -8.01 1.36
N CYS A 113 -4.66 -6.78 1.61
CA CYS A 113 -5.86 -6.29 0.94
C CYS A 113 -5.59 -5.93 -0.51
N THR A 114 -6.63 -5.93 -1.33
CA THR A 114 -6.54 -5.62 -2.77
C THR A 114 -5.79 -4.31 -3.06
N PRO A 115 -6.06 -3.18 -2.37
CA PRO A 115 -5.29 -1.95 -2.59
C PRO A 115 -3.79 -2.10 -2.30
N CYS A 116 -3.42 -2.80 -1.22
CA CYS A 116 -2.01 -3.02 -0.88
C CYS A 116 -1.33 -3.96 -1.87
N ALA A 117 -2.02 -4.97 -2.38
CA ALA A 117 -1.47 -5.85 -3.42
C ALA A 117 -1.09 -5.05 -4.68
N SER A 118 -2.00 -4.21 -5.17
CA SER A 118 -1.73 -3.35 -6.33
C SER A 118 -0.59 -2.36 -6.07
N MET A 119 -0.53 -1.76 -4.88
CA MET A 119 0.55 -0.83 -4.53
C MET A 119 1.91 -1.54 -4.43
N LEU A 120 1.96 -2.70 -3.78
CA LEU A 120 3.20 -3.48 -3.65
C LEU A 120 3.75 -3.91 -5.01
N ALA A 121 2.89 -4.30 -5.96
CA ALA A 121 3.31 -4.60 -7.33
C ALA A 121 3.94 -3.37 -8.02
N ARG A 122 3.32 -2.18 -7.88
CA ARG A 122 3.88 -0.93 -8.42
C ARG A 122 5.22 -0.58 -7.80
N ILE A 123 5.39 -0.82 -6.49
CA ILE A 123 6.66 -0.58 -5.79
C ILE A 123 7.74 -1.53 -6.33
N GLU A 124 7.42 -2.81 -6.52
CA GLU A 124 8.36 -3.79 -7.10
C GLU A 124 8.80 -3.39 -8.52
N ASP A 125 7.86 -2.95 -9.37
CA ASP A 125 8.17 -2.47 -10.72
C ASP A 125 9.06 -1.21 -10.68
N TYR A 126 8.75 -0.25 -9.80
CA TYR A 126 9.54 0.97 -9.62
C TYR A 126 10.96 0.66 -9.13
N GLU A 127 11.11 -0.20 -8.12
CA GLU A 127 12.42 -0.60 -7.60
C GLU A 127 13.25 -1.37 -8.65
N LYS A 128 12.60 -2.14 -9.53
CA LYS A 128 13.26 -2.82 -10.66
C LYS A 128 13.77 -1.81 -11.69
N MET A 129 12.94 -0.87 -12.13
CA MET A 129 13.33 0.17 -13.09
C MET A 129 14.47 1.04 -12.55
N MET A 130 14.42 1.43 -11.28
CA MET A 130 15.50 2.20 -10.64
C MET A 130 16.83 1.43 -10.59
N ARG A 131 16.79 0.11 -10.40
CA ARG A 131 18.00 -0.74 -10.44
C ARG A 131 18.57 -0.83 -11.84
N GLU A 132 17.74 -1.00 -12.86
CA GLU A 132 18.16 -1.09 -14.27
C GLU A 132 18.81 0.22 -14.75
N HIS A 133 18.27 1.39 -14.36
CA HIS A 133 18.90 2.68 -14.66
C HIS A 133 20.24 2.89 -13.94
N ALA A 134 20.41 2.35 -12.73
CA ALA A 134 21.67 2.42 -12.01
C ALA A 134 22.75 1.51 -12.61
N GLU A 135 22.36 0.40 -13.21
CA GLU A 135 23.26 -0.59 -13.83
C GLU A 135 23.52 -0.31 -15.33
N GLY A 136 22.68 0.51 -15.99
CA GLY A 136 22.74 0.83 -17.42
C GLY A 136 23.30 2.21 -17.79
N GLY A 137 24.28 2.73 -17.03
CA GLY A 137 24.93 4.02 -17.34
C GLY A 137 25.45 4.10 -18.79
N PRO A 138 25.51 5.31 -19.40
CA PRO A 138 25.89 5.45 -20.80
C PRO A 138 27.33 4.95 -21.02
N SER A 139 27.49 3.99 -21.94
CA SER A 139 28.80 3.64 -22.51
C SER A 139 29.39 4.89 -23.18
N GLU A 140 30.52 5.39 -22.69
CA GLU A 140 31.29 6.51 -23.27
C GLU A 140 32.03 6.12 -24.57
N ASP A 141 31.38 5.40 -25.49
CA ASP A 141 31.95 5.03 -26.80
C ASP A 141 31.21 5.75 -27.95
N ALA A 142 31.18 7.08 -27.88
CA ALA A 142 30.95 7.92 -29.06
C ALA A 142 31.50 9.33 -28.81
N ALA A 143 32.82 9.45 -28.63
CA ALA A 143 33.48 10.73 -28.83
C ALA A 143 33.31 11.15 -30.31
N PRO A 144 32.73 12.32 -30.62
CA PRO A 144 32.85 12.88 -31.96
C PRO A 144 34.32 13.26 -32.15
N SER A 145 34.98 12.64 -33.12
CA SER A 145 36.34 13.00 -33.49
C SER A 145 36.35 14.46 -33.95
N THR A 146 36.93 15.31 -33.11
CA THR A 146 37.27 16.68 -33.45
C THR A 146 38.40 16.66 -34.46
N SER A 147 38.09 16.76 -35.75
CA SER A 147 39.09 17.05 -36.78
C SER A 147 39.36 18.55 -36.79
N SER A 148 40.46 18.92 -36.15
CA SER A 148 41.00 20.27 -36.04
C SER A 148 41.36 20.93 -37.37
N ALA A 149 41.29 22.26 -37.34
CA ALA A 149 41.59 23.25 -38.38
C ALA A 149 42.85 23.05 -39.24
N GLY A 150 42.72 23.39 -40.53
CA GLY A 150 43.48 24.48 -41.16
C GLY A 150 44.86 24.19 -41.75
N ARG A 151 45.02 24.41 -43.06
CA ARG A 151 46.19 25.10 -43.62
C ARG A 151 45.87 25.75 -44.97
N MET A 152 46.00 27.07 -45.00
CA MET A 152 46.07 27.92 -46.18
C MET A 152 47.40 27.69 -46.91
N THR A 153 47.39 27.59 -48.23
CA THR A 153 48.46 28.13 -49.09
C THR A 153 47.86 28.63 -50.40
N ARG A 154 48.40 29.78 -50.84
CA ARG A 154 47.99 30.60 -51.99
C ARG A 154 48.07 29.88 -53.32
#